data_AF-A0A4Y8CBR3-F1
#
_entry.id   AF-A0A4Y8CBR3-F1
#
_cell.length_a   1.000
_cell.length_b   1.000
_cell.length_c   1.000
_cell.angle_alpha   90.00
_cell.angle_beta   90.00
_cell.angle_gamma   90.00
#
_symmetry.space_group_name_H-M   'P 1'
#
loop_
_entity.id
_entity.type
_entity.pdbx_description
1 polymer ?
#
loop_
_entity_poly.entity_id
_entity_poly.type
_entity_poly.pdbx_seq_one_letter_code
_entity_poly.pdbx_strand_id
1 'polypeptide(L)'
;YLFERIAKVKAKVEIASEFRYREAIIKKDSLFIVISQSGETADTLEALKIAKEQGAKTFAICNVDNSNIVRLAHLSLLTRAGIEKGVASTKAFATQVLTLWMLAIFMAQKRNLNVSAEIKALLHTPNCVSVKQALHEKIHRLSKRYLDGHGFFFIGRDVFYPLALEGALKLKELSYLHAEGYPAGEMKHGPIALADSKLYTIALMPKH
;
A
#
# COMPACT_ATOMS: atom_id res chain seq x y z
N TYR A 1 0.64 1.77 -10.55
CA TYR A 1 1.41 3.00 -10.85
C TYR A 1 2.89 2.74 -11.07
N LEU A 2 3.70 2.41 -10.06
CA LEU A 2 5.17 2.33 -10.21
C LEU A 2 5.65 1.30 -11.25
N PHE A 3 5.11 0.08 -11.24
CA PHE A 3 5.43 -0.95 -12.25
C PHE A 3 5.15 -0.48 -13.69
N GLU A 4 4.00 0.16 -13.91
CA GLU A 4 3.62 0.65 -15.23
C GLU A 4 4.43 1.88 -15.65
N ARG A 5 4.69 2.81 -14.74
CA ARG A 5 5.42 4.05 -15.02
C ARG A 5 6.90 3.80 -15.27
N ILE A 6 7.54 3.06 -14.36
CA ILE A 6 8.99 2.84 -14.32
C ILE A 6 9.38 1.64 -15.18
N ALA A 7 8.72 0.50 -14.97
CA ALA A 7 9.10 -0.75 -15.62
C ALA A 7 8.35 -1.04 -16.92
N LYS A 8 7.32 -0.24 -17.27
CA LYS A 8 6.40 -0.50 -18.39
C LYS A 8 5.74 -1.89 -18.33
N VAL A 9 5.48 -2.39 -17.11
CA VAL A 9 4.85 -3.68 -16.85
C VAL A 9 3.44 -3.45 -16.32
N LYS A 10 2.44 -4.03 -16.98
CA LYS A 10 1.05 -3.98 -16.52
C LYS A 10 0.94 -4.64 -15.15
N ALA A 11 0.32 -3.96 -14.20
CA ALA A 11 0.10 -4.48 -12.86
C ALA A 11 -1.38 -4.42 -12.50
N LYS A 12 -1.90 -5.51 -11.91
CA LYS A 12 -3.26 -5.57 -11.37
C LYS A 12 -3.17 -5.90 -9.90
N VAL A 13 -3.93 -5.17 -9.08
CA VAL A 13 -4.00 -5.36 -7.63
C VAL A 13 -5.40 -5.81 -7.28
N GLU A 14 -5.51 -6.76 -6.37
CA GLU A 14 -6.78 -7.37 -5.99
C GLU A 14 -6.79 -7.70 -4.50
N ILE A 15 -7.99 -7.69 -3.92
CA ILE A 15 -8.22 -8.11 -2.54
C ILE A 15 -8.27 -9.65 -2.55
N ALA A 16 -7.46 -10.29 -1.69
CA ALA A 16 -7.30 -11.74 -1.69
C ALA A 16 -8.62 -12.49 -1.40
N SER A 17 -9.47 -11.94 -0.52
CA SER A 17 -10.79 -12.49 -0.23
C SER A 17 -11.65 -12.59 -1.48
N GLU A 18 -11.68 -11.55 -2.32
CA GLU A 18 -12.45 -11.57 -3.57
C GLU A 18 -11.80 -12.45 -4.64
N PHE A 19 -10.47 -12.47 -4.67
CA PHE A 19 -9.71 -13.25 -5.65
C PHE A 19 -9.98 -14.76 -5.53
N ARG A 20 -10.02 -15.28 -4.29
CA ARG A 20 -10.15 -16.73 -4.05
C ARG A 20 -11.55 -17.29 -4.38
N TYR A 21 -12.59 -16.46 -4.35
CA TYR A 21 -13.97 -16.91 -4.58
C TYR A 21 -14.42 -16.78 -6.03
N ARG A 22 -13.71 -16.01 -6.85
CA ARG A 22 -13.96 -16.00 -8.29
C ARG A 22 -13.12 -17.08 -8.97
N GLU A 23 -13.60 -17.59 -10.10
CA GLU A 23 -12.79 -18.42 -11.01
C GLU A 23 -11.70 -17.56 -11.67
N ALA A 24 -10.66 -17.23 -10.90
CA ALA A 24 -9.62 -16.32 -11.34
C ALA A 24 -8.80 -16.95 -12.45
N ILE A 25 -8.72 -16.27 -13.59
CA ILE A 25 -7.89 -16.68 -14.72
C ILE A 25 -6.52 -16.01 -14.59
N ILE A 26 -5.48 -16.81 -14.39
CA ILE A 26 -4.10 -16.34 -14.29
C ILE A 26 -3.35 -16.68 -15.58
N LYS A 27 -2.70 -15.67 -16.18
CA LYS A 27 -1.88 -15.89 -17.37
C LYS A 27 -0.58 -16.61 -17.00
N LYS A 28 -0.16 -17.58 -17.81
CA LYS A 28 1.05 -18.39 -17.56
C LYS A 28 2.35 -17.56 -17.50
N ASP A 29 2.39 -16.43 -18.20
CA ASP A 29 3.53 -15.50 -18.25
C ASP A 29 3.46 -14.41 -17.16
N SER A 30 2.50 -14.49 -16.24
CA SER A 30 2.36 -13.52 -15.14
C SER A 30 3.16 -13.92 -13.91
N LEU A 31 3.65 -12.90 -13.20
CA LEU A 31 4.19 -13.03 -11.85
C LEU A 31 3.08 -12.72 -10.84
N PHE A 32 2.71 -13.71 -10.03
CA PHE A 32 1.74 -13.55 -8.96
C PHE A 32 2.45 -13.12 -7.67
N ILE A 33 2.22 -11.87 -7.25
CA ILE A 33 2.86 -11.30 -6.07
C ILE A 33 1.86 -11.29 -4.91
N VAL A 34 2.24 -11.87 -3.78
CA VAL A 34 1.50 -11.72 -2.52
C VAL A 34 2.28 -10.86 -1.55
N ILE A 35 1.55 -10.06 -0.76
CA ILE A 35 2.11 -9.15 0.23
C ILE A 35 1.44 -9.48 1.56
N SER A 36 2.24 -9.75 2.59
CA SER A 36 1.72 -10.00 3.94
C SER A 36 2.74 -9.59 4.98
N GLN A 37 2.31 -8.96 6.07
CA GLN A 37 3.22 -8.67 7.18
C GLN A 37 3.57 -9.95 7.94
N SER A 38 2.55 -10.74 8.32
CA SER A 38 2.71 -11.94 9.14
C SER A 38 3.12 -13.17 8.35
N GLY A 39 2.76 -13.21 7.05
CA GLY A 39 2.89 -14.40 6.23
C GLY A 39 1.86 -15.50 6.55
N GLU A 40 0.85 -15.17 7.36
CA GLU A 40 -0.16 -16.11 7.88
C GLU A 40 -1.59 -15.69 7.54
N THR A 41 -1.79 -14.61 6.78
CA THR A 41 -3.11 -14.13 6.40
C THR A 41 -3.83 -15.17 5.53
N ALA A 42 -4.91 -15.76 6.05
CA ALA A 42 -5.56 -16.94 5.47
C ALA A 42 -6.00 -16.72 4.00
N ASP A 43 -6.69 -15.63 3.69
CA ASP A 43 -7.13 -15.36 2.32
C ASP A 43 -5.96 -15.17 1.35
N THR A 44 -4.89 -14.51 1.80
CA THR A 44 -3.67 -14.33 0.99
C THR A 44 -2.95 -15.65 0.75
N LEU A 45 -2.88 -16.51 1.77
CA LEU A 45 -2.31 -17.85 1.65
C LEU A 45 -3.12 -18.71 0.68
N GLU A 46 -4.44 -18.62 0.71
CA GLU A 46 -5.30 -19.37 -0.19
C GLU A 46 -5.19 -18.87 -1.64
N ALA A 47 -5.19 -17.55 -1.85
CA ALA A 47 -4.94 -16.97 -3.16
C ALA A 47 -3.58 -17.41 -3.74
N LEU A 48 -2.55 -17.54 -2.89
CA LEU A 48 -1.24 -18.06 -3.29
C LEU A 48 -1.29 -19.53 -3.73
N LYS A 49 -2.05 -20.39 -3.04
CA LYS A 49 -2.23 -21.80 -3.44
C LYS A 49 -2.92 -21.90 -4.79
N ILE A 50 -4.05 -21.22 -4.96
CA ILE A 50 -4.80 -21.18 -6.22
C ILE A 50 -3.88 -20.75 -7.37
N ALA A 51 -3.09 -19.70 -7.15
CA ALA A 51 -2.16 -19.23 -8.17
C ALA A 51 -1.08 -20.26 -8.54
N LYS A 52 -0.56 -20.97 -7.53
CA LYS A 52 0.44 -22.01 -7.73
C LYS A 52 -0.13 -23.24 -8.44
N GLU A 53 -1.34 -23.66 -8.09
CA GLU A 53 -2.06 -24.78 -8.72
C GLU A 53 -2.37 -24.52 -10.20
N GLN A 54 -2.68 -23.26 -10.55
CA GLN A 54 -2.83 -22.83 -11.95
C GLN A 54 -1.49 -22.68 -12.70
N GLY A 55 -0.36 -22.95 -12.04
CA GLY A 55 0.97 -22.93 -12.64
C GLY A 55 1.64 -21.55 -12.73
N ALA A 56 1.14 -20.54 -12.02
CA ALA A 56 1.74 -19.21 -12.00
C ALA A 56 3.09 -19.21 -11.26
N LYS A 57 4.01 -18.34 -11.69
CA LYS A 57 5.20 -18.02 -10.88
C LYS A 57 4.78 -17.14 -9.72
N THR A 58 5.17 -17.50 -8.50
CA THR A 58 4.70 -16.85 -7.28
C THR A 58 5.85 -16.19 -6.51
N PHE A 59 5.62 -14.96 -6.04
CA PHE A 59 6.60 -14.17 -5.31
C PHE A 59 5.96 -13.58 -4.05
N ALA A 60 6.55 -13.85 -2.88
CA ALA A 60 6.07 -13.33 -1.61
C ALA A 60 6.91 -12.14 -1.13
N ILE A 61 6.26 -11.03 -0.80
CA ILE A 61 6.85 -9.94 -0.03
C ILE A 61 6.34 -10.07 1.40
N CYS A 62 7.22 -10.45 2.32
CA CYS A 62 6.85 -10.75 3.70
C CYS A 62 7.78 -10.08 4.70
N ASN A 63 7.36 -9.86 5.95
CA ASN A 63 8.29 -9.41 7.00
C ASN A 63 8.78 -10.58 7.87
N VAL A 64 7.94 -11.59 8.08
CA VAL A 64 8.23 -12.75 8.93
C VAL A 64 8.84 -13.88 8.09
N ASP A 65 10.09 -14.20 8.41
CA ASP A 65 10.78 -15.35 7.83
C ASP A 65 10.12 -16.68 8.25
N ASN A 66 10.26 -17.72 7.43
CA ASN A 66 9.74 -19.07 7.67
C ASN A 66 8.22 -19.18 7.88
N SER A 67 7.44 -18.15 7.56
CA SER A 67 5.98 -18.17 7.55
C SER A 67 5.41 -19.05 6.43
N ASN A 68 4.13 -19.43 6.54
CA ASN A 68 3.48 -20.30 5.56
C ASN A 68 3.52 -19.74 4.14
N ILE A 69 3.23 -18.44 3.97
CA ILE A 69 3.32 -17.75 2.67
C ILE A 69 4.74 -17.81 2.11
N VAL A 70 5.76 -17.60 2.94
CA VAL A 70 7.17 -17.60 2.52
C VAL A 70 7.60 -19.01 2.07
N ARG A 71 7.19 -20.05 2.80
CA ARG A 71 7.51 -21.45 2.45
C ARG A 71 6.80 -21.92 1.18
N LEU A 72 5.59 -21.43 0.93
CA LEU A 72 4.78 -21.87 -0.21
C LEU A 72 5.17 -21.18 -1.54
N ALA A 73 5.57 -19.92 -1.47
CA ALA A 73 5.95 -19.14 -2.65
C ALA A 73 7.22 -19.69 -3.33
N HIS A 74 7.34 -19.53 -4.66
CA HIS A 74 8.56 -19.96 -5.37
C HIS A 74 9.77 -19.10 -5.03
N LEU A 75 9.52 -17.81 -4.80
CA LEU A 75 10.51 -16.82 -4.42
C LEU A 75 9.93 -15.94 -3.33
N SER A 76 10.78 -15.44 -2.43
CA SER A 76 10.37 -14.54 -1.38
C SER A 76 11.39 -13.43 -1.17
N LEU A 77 10.91 -12.27 -0.72
CA LEU A 77 11.74 -11.14 -0.32
C LEU A 77 11.25 -10.63 1.02
N LEU A 78 12.15 -10.66 2.00
CA LEU A 78 11.87 -10.18 3.33
C LEU A 78 12.03 -8.66 3.40
N THR A 79 11.02 -7.95 3.90
CA THR A 79 11.06 -6.49 4.05
C THR A 79 12.01 -6.03 5.16
N ARG A 80 12.33 -6.93 6.11
CA ARG A 80 13.25 -6.69 7.23
C ARG A 80 12.90 -5.44 8.05
N ALA A 81 11.61 -5.16 8.22
CA ALA A 81 11.13 -4.05 9.07
C ALA A 81 11.33 -4.35 10.57
N GLY A 82 11.71 -5.57 10.93
CA GLY A 82 11.76 -6.06 12.31
C GLY A 82 10.37 -6.33 12.88
N ILE A 83 10.28 -6.70 14.16
CA ILE A 83 9.01 -7.07 14.81
C ILE A 83 8.08 -5.86 14.89
N GLU A 84 6.88 -5.95 14.33
CA GLU A 84 5.82 -4.95 14.44
C GLU A 84 4.85 -5.41 15.54
N LYS A 85 4.82 -4.67 16.66
CA LYS A 85 3.96 -4.99 17.82
C LYS A 85 2.60 -4.31 17.75
N GLY A 86 2.52 -3.17 17.07
CA GLY A 86 1.27 -2.44 16.89
C GLY A 86 0.31 -3.22 16.02
N VAL A 87 -0.97 -3.18 16.35
CA VAL A 87 -2.04 -3.82 15.55
C VAL A 87 -2.13 -3.14 14.18
N ALA A 88 -2.13 -1.81 14.15
CA ALA A 88 -2.10 -1.04 12.93
C ALA A 88 -0.70 -1.07 12.32
N SER A 89 -0.59 -1.58 11.09
CA SER A 89 0.69 -1.61 10.39
C SER A 89 1.20 -0.20 10.07
N THR A 90 2.50 0.02 10.22
CA THR A 90 3.16 1.31 9.97
C THR A 90 4.45 1.12 9.18
N LYS A 91 5.48 0.58 9.84
CA LYS A 91 6.77 0.31 9.21
C LYS A 91 6.68 -0.84 8.20
N ALA A 92 5.80 -1.82 8.41
CA ALA A 92 5.62 -2.87 7.41
C ALA A 92 5.02 -2.32 6.11
N PHE A 93 4.00 -1.45 6.18
CA PHE A 93 3.48 -0.73 5.01
C PHE A 93 4.59 0.04 4.27
N ALA A 94 5.34 0.90 4.98
CA ALA A 94 6.40 1.70 4.36
C ALA A 94 7.46 0.84 3.66
N THR A 95 7.94 -0.22 4.33
CA THR A 95 8.95 -1.13 3.78
C THR A 95 8.40 -1.99 2.63
N GLN A 96 7.12 -2.37 2.64
CA GLN A 96 6.47 -3.06 1.51
C GLN A 96 6.41 -2.14 0.28
N VAL A 97 6.03 -0.87 0.44
CA VAL A 97 6.02 0.10 -0.67
C VAL A 97 7.43 0.29 -1.23
N LEU A 98 8.45 0.44 -0.37
CA LEU A 98 9.85 0.53 -0.82
C LEU A 98 10.29 -0.74 -1.55
N THR A 99 9.89 -1.91 -1.07
CA THR A 99 10.22 -3.20 -1.69
C THR A 99 9.61 -3.34 -3.07
N LEU A 100 8.34 -2.94 -3.25
CA LEU A 100 7.68 -2.90 -4.55
C LEU A 100 8.34 -1.90 -5.49
N TRP A 101 8.77 -0.74 -4.99
CA TRP A 101 9.48 0.25 -5.79
C TRP A 101 10.85 -0.29 -6.26
N MET A 102 11.61 -0.94 -5.37
CA MET A 102 12.86 -1.63 -5.73
C MET A 102 12.61 -2.71 -6.79
N LEU A 103 11.53 -3.49 -6.67
CA LEU A 103 11.19 -4.50 -7.66
C LEU A 103 10.85 -3.86 -9.02
N ALA A 104 10.12 -2.74 -9.05
CA ALA A 104 9.84 -2.01 -10.29
C ALA A 104 11.13 -1.47 -10.93
N ILE A 105 12.06 -0.90 -10.14
CA ILE A 105 13.36 -0.45 -10.63
C ILE A 105 14.17 -1.63 -11.20
N PHE A 106 14.21 -2.76 -10.50
CA PHE A 106 14.91 -3.96 -10.95
C PHE A 106 14.36 -4.47 -12.30
N MET A 107 13.03 -4.55 -12.44
CA MET A 107 12.40 -4.94 -13.70
C MET A 107 12.72 -3.97 -14.84
N ALA A 108 12.74 -2.66 -14.55
CA ALA A 108 13.11 -1.64 -15.52
C ALA A 108 14.58 -1.77 -15.98
N GLN A 109 15.50 -2.06 -15.07
CA GLN A 109 16.91 -2.32 -15.41
C GLN A 109 17.06 -3.54 -16.31
N LYS A 110 16.33 -4.64 -16.05
CA LYS A 110 16.31 -5.82 -16.91
C LYS A 110 15.75 -5.56 -18.31
N ARG A 111 15.06 -4.43 -18.50
CA ARG A 111 14.55 -3.94 -19.78
C ARG A 111 15.39 -2.80 -20.36
N ASN A 112 16.57 -2.53 -19.81
CA ASN A 112 17.48 -1.45 -20.23
C ASN A 112 16.85 -0.04 -20.17
N LEU A 113 15.90 0.18 -19.25
CA LEU A 113 15.31 1.50 -19.01
C LEU A 113 16.19 2.30 -18.03
N ASN A 114 16.29 3.62 -18.26
CA ASN A 114 17.03 4.50 -17.36
C ASN A 114 16.25 4.73 -16.05
N VAL A 115 16.88 4.39 -14.93
CA VAL A 115 16.30 4.47 -13.58
C VAL A 115 17.18 5.24 -12.60
N SER A 116 18.19 5.98 -13.08
CA SER A 116 19.15 6.68 -12.21
C SER A 116 18.46 7.67 -11.26
N ALA A 117 17.45 8.40 -11.75
CA ALA A 117 16.64 9.30 -10.94
C ALA A 117 15.82 8.56 -9.86
N GLU A 118 15.22 7.42 -10.21
CA GLU A 118 14.44 6.58 -9.29
C GLU A 118 15.32 6.01 -8.17
N ILE A 119 16.52 5.53 -8.50
CA ILE A 119 17.48 5.03 -7.51
C ILE A 119 17.91 6.16 -6.58
N LYS A 120 18.24 7.34 -7.12
CA LYS A 120 18.62 8.51 -6.31
C LYS A 120 17.49 8.92 -5.35
N ALA A 121 16.24 8.92 -5.83
CA ALA A 121 15.07 9.22 -5.00
C ALA A 121 14.85 8.16 -3.92
N LEU A 122 14.96 6.87 -4.27
CA LEU A 122 14.81 5.76 -3.34
C LEU A 122 15.84 5.81 -2.21
N LEU A 123 17.11 6.09 -2.54
CA LEU A 123 18.18 6.25 -1.54
C LEU A 123 17.96 7.46 -0.61
N HIS A 124 17.22 8.47 -1.06
CA HIS A 124 16.89 9.64 -0.25
C HIS A 124 15.70 9.41 0.71
N THR A 125 14.91 8.34 0.52
CA THR A 125 13.68 8.10 1.29
C THR A 125 13.84 8.07 2.81
N PRO A 126 14.92 7.53 3.42
CA PRO A 126 15.09 7.56 4.88
C PRO A 126 15.07 8.98 5.47
N ASN A 127 15.57 9.96 4.71
CA ASN A 127 15.55 11.36 5.13
C ASN A 127 14.15 11.98 5.02
N CYS A 128 13.35 11.54 4.06
CA CYS A 128 12.00 12.05 3.83
C CYS A 128 10.98 11.53 4.85
N VAL A 129 11.17 10.30 5.34
CA VAL A 129 10.24 9.67 6.31
C VAL A 129 10.54 10.07 7.76
N SER A 130 11.62 10.82 8.00
CA SER A 130 11.95 11.33 9.33
C SER A 130 10.93 12.37 9.77
N VAL A 131 10.14 12.03 10.80
CA VAL A 131 9.15 12.94 11.39
C VAL A 131 9.85 13.84 12.41
N LYS A 132 10.05 15.11 12.04
CA LYS A 132 10.58 16.12 12.95
C LYS A 132 9.62 16.38 14.12
N GLN A 133 10.15 16.60 15.32
CA GLN A 133 9.35 16.89 16.52
C GLN A 133 8.35 18.04 16.30
N ALA A 134 8.77 19.13 15.66
CA ALA A 134 7.89 20.26 15.36
C ALA A 134 6.67 19.87 14.50
N LEU A 135 6.83 18.93 13.56
CA LEU A 135 5.72 18.42 12.76
C LEU A 135 4.78 17.55 13.62
N HIS A 136 5.35 16.68 14.45
CA HIS A 136 4.58 15.86 15.38
C HIS A 136 3.70 16.73 16.31
N GLU A 137 4.28 17.74 16.94
CA GLU A 137 3.56 18.68 17.82
C GLU A 137 2.49 19.49 17.09
N LYS A 138 2.75 19.86 15.82
CA LYS A 138 1.76 20.53 14.98
C LYS A 138 0.57 19.61 14.70
N ILE A 139 0.81 18.36 14.31
CA ILE A 139 -0.24 17.37 14.04
C ILE A 139 -1.04 17.08 15.32
N HIS A 140 -0.36 16.91 16.46
CA HIS A 140 -1.02 16.71 17.76
C HIS A 140 -1.93 17.88 18.17
N ARG A 141 -1.51 19.13 17.91
CA ARG A 141 -2.37 20.30 18.17
C ARG A 141 -3.55 20.37 17.20
N LEU A 142 -3.33 20.02 15.93
CA LEU A 142 -4.39 19.97 14.94
C LEU A 142 -5.42 18.89 15.25
N SER A 143 -5.01 17.71 15.72
CA SER A 143 -5.94 16.61 16.00
C SER A 143 -6.99 16.99 17.03
N LYS A 144 -6.64 17.83 18.02
CA LYS A 144 -7.59 18.34 19.03
C LYS A 144 -8.73 19.18 18.43
N ARG A 145 -8.50 19.82 17.27
CA ARG A 145 -9.51 20.67 16.61
C ARG A 145 -10.56 19.87 15.83
N TYR A 146 -10.29 18.60 15.54
CA TYR A 146 -11.12 17.79 14.66
C TYR A 146 -11.77 16.60 15.41
N LEU A 147 -11.93 16.71 16.73
CA LEU A 147 -12.53 15.68 17.58
C LEU A 147 -14.06 15.64 17.48
N ASP A 148 -14.70 16.79 17.24
CA ASP A 148 -16.17 16.94 17.27
C ASP A 148 -16.86 16.68 15.91
N GLY A 149 -16.08 16.27 14.91
CA GLY A 149 -16.58 15.89 13.59
C GLY A 149 -17.16 14.48 13.57
N HIS A 150 -17.97 14.18 12.56
CA HIS A 150 -18.54 12.85 12.38
C HIS A 150 -17.74 11.96 11.44
N GLY A 151 -16.70 12.49 10.79
CA GLY A 151 -15.77 11.67 10.04
C GLY A 151 -14.76 12.45 9.21
N PHE A 152 -14.03 11.71 8.38
CA PHE A 152 -13.00 12.23 7.50
C PHE A 152 -13.06 11.62 6.10
N PHE A 153 -12.97 12.46 5.07
CA PHE A 153 -12.48 12.04 3.78
C PHE A 153 -10.96 12.17 3.71
N PHE A 154 -10.29 11.15 3.19
CA PHE A 154 -8.91 11.23 2.73
C PHE A 154 -8.93 11.20 1.21
N ILE A 155 -8.42 12.24 0.57
CA ILE A 155 -8.43 12.32 -0.90
C ILE A 155 -7.03 12.44 -1.47
N GLY A 156 -6.81 11.76 -2.59
CA GLY A 156 -5.55 11.80 -3.33
C GLY A 156 -5.75 11.45 -4.79
N ARG A 157 -4.74 11.75 -5.61
CA ARG A 157 -4.67 11.32 -7.01
C ARG A 157 -3.41 10.50 -7.24
N ASP A 158 -3.44 9.66 -8.27
CA ASP A 158 -2.28 8.86 -8.66
C ASP A 158 -1.76 8.02 -7.46
N VAL A 159 -0.45 8.00 -7.21
CA VAL A 159 0.17 7.31 -6.08
C VAL A 159 -0.34 7.76 -4.71
N PHE A 160 -0.97 8.94 -4.62
CA PHE A 160 -1.57 9.42 -3.38
C PHE A 160 -2.97 8.86 -3.12
N TYR A 161 -3.67 8.30 -4.11
CA TYR A 161 -4.96 7.66 -3.86
C TYR A 161 -4.83 6.43 -2.95
N PRO A 162 -3.95 5.45 -3.23
CA PRO A 162 -3.70 4.35 -2.30
C PRO A 162 -3.21 4.82 -0.92
N LEU A 163 -2.46 5.92 -0.87
CA LEU A 163 -2.04 6.51 0.41
C LEU A 163 -3.21 7.14 1.18
N ALA A 164 -4.21 7.69 0.48
CA ALA A 164 -5.44 8.18 1.09
C ALA A 164 -6.26 7.03 1.69
N LEU A 165 -6.36 5.90 1.00
CA LEU A 165 -6.98 4.68 1.53
C LEU A 165 -6.29 4.21 2.82
N GLU A 166 -4.95 4.17 2.82
CA GLU A 166 -4.17 3.78 4.01
C GLU A 166 -4.37 4.78 5.16
N GLY A 167 -4.32 6.09 4.88
CA GLY A 167 -4.55 7.12 5.89
C GLY A 167 -5.92 7.03 6.56
N ALA A 168 -6.97 6.82 5.76
CA ALA A 168 -8.32 6.58 6.26
C ALA A 168 -8.41 5.28 7.08
N LEU A 169 -7.74 4.21 6.64
CA LEU A 169 -7.70 2.95 7.38
C LEU A 169 -7.03 3.13 8.75
N LYS A 170 -5.89 3.81 8.83
CA LYS A 170 -5.20 4.08 10.11
C LYS A 170 -6.07 4.88 11.07
N LEU A 171 -6.78 5.89 10.57
CA LEU A 171 -7.67 6.69 11.42
C LEU A 171 -8.83 5.84 11.95
N LYS A 172 -9.47 5.03 11.10
CA LYS A 172 -10.53 4.09 11.51
C LYS A 172 -10.05 3.11 12.57
N GLU A 173 -8.91 2.47 12.36
CA GLU A 173 -8.40 1.41 13.25
C GLU A 173 -8.03 1.93 14.64
N LEU A 174 -7.48 3.14 14.73
CA LEU A 174 -6.90 3.65 15.97
C LEU A 174 -7.81 4.61 16.73
N SER A 175 -8.70 5.32 16.04
CA SER A 175 -9.59 6.31 16.66
C SER A 175 -11.06 5.90 16.65
N TYR A 176 -11.43 4.88 15.89
CA TYR A 176 -12.82 4.46 15.64
C TYR A 176 -13.70 5.51 14.96
N LEU A 177 -13.13 6.65 14.54
CA LEU A 177 -13.82 7.64 13.74
C LEU A 177 -14.06 7.10 12.34
N HIS A 178 -15.20 7.46 11.76
CA HIS A 178 -15.47 7.16 10.36
C HIS A 178 -14.43 7.88 9.49
N ALA A 179 -13.73 7.11 8.66
CA ALA A 179 -12.84 7.69 7.66
C ALA A 179 -12.86 6.89 6.36
N GLU A 180 -12.90 7.60 5.24
CA GLU A 180 -12.99 7.02 3.92
C GLU A 180 -11.94 7.60 2.98
N GLY A 181 -11.21 6.73 2.28
CA GLY A 181 -10.26 7.15 1.26
C GLY A 181 -10.94 7.18 -0.10
N TYR A 182 -10.85 8.30 -0.81
CA TYR A 182 -11.49 8.50 -2.11
C TYR A 182 -10.50 9.01 -3.15
N PRO A 183 -10.60 8.58 -4.42
CA PRO A 183 -9.88 9.22 -5.50
C PRO A 183 -10.45 10.64 -5.69
N ALA A 184 -9.58 11.66 -5.60
CA ALA A 184 -10.02 13.05 -5.51
C ALA A 184 -10.84 13.53 -6.74
N GLY A 185 -10.64 12.92 -7.91
CA GLY A 185 -11.43 13.20 -9.12
C GLY A 185 -12.89 12.78 -9.00
N GLU A 186 -13.17 11.74 -8.22
CA GLU A 186 -14.50 11.13 -8.11
C GLU A 186 -15.40 11.82 -7.09
N MET A 187 -14.87 12.77 -6.31
CA MET A 187 -15.64 13.48 -5.28
C MET A 187 -16.94 14.09 -5.84
N LYS A 188 -16.88 14.64 -7.06
CA LYS A 188 -18.03 15.30 -7.70
C LYS A 188 -19.12 14.33 -8.17
N HIS A 189 -18.85 13.02 -8.18
CA HIS A 189 -19.74 12.01 -8.74
C HIS A 189 -20.60 11.32 -7.65
N GLY A 190 -20.93 12.03 -6.57
CA GLY A 190 -21.75 11.54 -5.47
C GLY A 190 -21.20 11.87 -4.08
N PRO A 191 -19.95 11.51 -3.75
CA PRO A 191 -19.40 11.63 -2.40
C PRO A 191 -19.45 13.05 -1.81
N ILE A 192 -19.33 14.09 -2.66
CA ILE A 192 -19.42 15.49 -2.25
C ILE A 192 -20.77 15.84 -1.60
N ALA A 193 -21.83 15.07 -1.85
CA ALA A 193 -23.12 15.27 -1.21
C ALA A 193 -23.09 15.05 0.32
N LEU A 194 -22.09 14.34 0.83
CA LEU A 194 -21.88 14.14 2.27
C LEU A 194 -21.14 15.31 2.92
N ALA A 195 -20.59 16.25 2.15
CA ALA A 195 -19.79 17.35 2.67
C ALA A 195 -20.63 18.32 3.51
N ASP A 196 -20.21 18.53 4.76
CA ASP A 196 -20.75 19.53 5.67
C ASP A 196 -19.64 20.12 6.56
N SER A 197 -20.00 20.93 7.56
CA SER A 197 -19.04 21.58 8.47
C SER A 197 -18.37 20.65 9.48
N LYS A 198 -18.85 19.40 9.61
CA LYS A 198 -18.39 18.38 10.57
C LYS A 198 -17.80 17.14 9.88
N LEU A 199 -17.90 17.03 8.56
CA LEU A 199 -17.16 16.07 7.75
C LEU A 199 -15.86 16.69 7.25
N TYR A 200 -14.75 16.30 7.86
CA TYR A 200 -13.46 16.89 7.54
C TYR A 200 -12.81 16.23 6.33
N THR A 201 -11.88 16.93 5.67
CA THR A 201 -11.14 16.37 4.54
C THR A 201 -9.65 16.57 4.71
N ILE A 202 -8.88 15.49 4.54
CA ILE A 202 -7.44 15.48 4.44
C ILE A 202 -7.06 15.23 2.98
N ALA A 203 -6.52 16.25 2.31
CA ALA A 203 -6.07 16.14 0.93
C ALA A 203 -4.55 15.89 0.87
N LEU A 204 -4.17 14.82 0.20
CA LEU A 204 -2.77 14.48 -0.09
C LEU A 204 -2.36 15.16 -1.40
N MET A 205 -1.68 16.30 -1.28
CA MET A 205 -1.30 17.14 -2.42
C MET A 205 0.23 17.21 -2.56
N PRO A 206 0.81 16.77 -3.68
CA PRO A 206 2.20 17.06 -3.99
C PRO A 206 2.39 18.57 -4.21
N LYS A 207 3.63 19.07 -4.05
CA LYS A 207 3.96 20.48 -4.31
C LYS A 207 3.93 20.85 -5.80
N HIS A 208 3.77 19.88 -6.69
CA HIS A 208 3.71 20.04 -8.14
C HIS A 208 2.67 19.10 -8.72
#